data_AF-A0A353FBD7-F1
#
_entry.id   AF-A0A353FBD7-F1
#
_cell.length_a   1.000
_cell.length_b   1.000
_cell.length_c   1.000
_cell.angle_alpha   90.00
_cell.angle_beta   90.00
_cell.angle_gamma   90.00
#
_symmetry.space_group_name_H-M   'P 1'
#
loop_
_entity.id
_entity.type
_entity.pdbx_description
1 polymer ?
#
loop_
_entity_poly.entity_id
_entity_poly.type
_entity_poly.pdbx_seq_one_letter_code
_entity_poly.pdbx_strand_id
1 'polypeptide(L)'
;GLHTAGIDARHYTVIHRNLIWANRFASGVSFGPEKLIYIMGGVDNSFSTQFEPNTPIAQDNNYVFQTLVTNMRGSFQNIRNGDKFAVINSELRWPFLSYFFRRPLRSDFFKNLQLIAFGDVGTAWNGLTPYSPENVINSKEIPFGSGKIVLDSQKEPIVAGVGGGLRTRLFGYFVRFDVAWGIEDGLVKPRIFYFSLGTDF
;
A
#
# COMPACT_ATOMS: atom_id res chain seq x y z
N GLY A 1 0.04 -0.01 -28.50
CA GLY A 1 -0.46 0.93 -27.49
C GLY A 1 -0.43 0.28 -26.13
N LEU A 2 -0.77 1.05 -25.11
CA LEU A 2 -0.89 0.59 -23.72
C LEU A 2 -2.08 -0.34 -23.51
N HIS A 3 -1.85 -1.49 -22.88
CA HIS A 3 -2.89 -2.38 -22.39
C HIS A 3 -2.70 -2.67 -20.89
N THR A 4 -3.80 -2.72 -20.15
CA THR A 4 -3.81 -3.06 -18.72
C THR A 4 -4.95 -4.01 -18.42
N ALA A 5 -4.73 -4.89 -17.45
CA ALA A 5 -5.76 -5.76 -16.89
C ALA A 5 -5.56 -5.82 -15.37
N GLY A 6 -6.64 -5.89 -14.61
CA GLY A 6 -6.55 -5.95 -13.15
C GLY A 6 -7.82 -6.42 -12.49
N ILE A 7 -7.69 -6.79 -11.23
CA ILE A 7 -8.76 -7.25 -10.35
C ILE A 7 -8.66 -6.51 -9.02
N ASP A 8 -9.81 -6.10 -8.48
CA ASP A 8 -9.96 -5.60 -7.11
C ASP A 8 -11.15 -6.34 -6.49
N ALA A 9 -10.87 -7.18 -5.50
CA ALA A 9 -11.87 -7.97 -4.78
C ALA A 9 -11.89 -7.54 -3.32
N ARG A 10 -13.09 -7.30 -2.78
CA ARG A 10 -13.29 -6.83 -1.41
C ARG A 10 -14.29 -7.72 -0.70
N HIS A 11 -13.99 -8.10 0.54
CA HIS A 11 -14.86 -8.90 1.38
C HIS A 11 -14.96 -8.30 2.78
N TYR A 12 -16.20 -8.17 3.26
CA TYR A 12 -16.49 -7.59 4.58
C TYR A 12 -17.27 -8.60 5.40
N THR A 13 -16.64 -9.10 6.46
CA THR A 13 -17.26 -10.02 7.41
C THR A 13 -17.63 -9.26 8.67
N VAL A 14 -18.91 -9.25 9.03
CA VAL A 14 -19.35 -8.77 10.34
C VAL A 14 -19.01 -9.87 11.35
N ILE A 15 -18.05 -9.60 12.23
CA ILE A 15 -17.67 -10.56 13.28
C ILE A 15 -18.75 -10.58 14.36
N HIS A 16 -19.10 -9.40 14.89
CA HIS A 16 -20.09 -9.26 15.94
C HIS A 16 -20.63 -7.83 15.98
N ARG A 17 -21.97 -7.69 15.99
CA ARG A 17 -22.66 -6.38 15.94
C ARG A 17 -22.17 -5.54 14.75
N ASN A 18 -21.38 -4.51 15.02
CA ASN A 18 -20.83 -3.57 14.06
C ASN A 18 -19.28 -3.65 13.98
N LEU A 19 -18.66 -4.65 14.61
CA LEU A 19 -17.27 -5.01 14.39
C LEU A 19 -17.12 -5.67 13.02
N ILE A 20 -16.33 -5.06 12.14
CA ILE A 20 -16.16 -5.51 10.76
C ILE A 20 -14.71 -5.94 10.55
N TRP A 21 -14.52 -7.08 9.91
CA TRP A 21 -13.26 -7.49 9.34
C TRP A 21 -13.32 -7.34 7.82
N ALA A 22 -12.53 -6.40 7.31
CA ALA A 22 -12.48 -6.03 5.91
C ALA A 22 -11.20 -6.58 5.28
N ASN A 23 -11.33 -7.28 4.16
CA ASN A 23 -10.22 -7.79 3.38
C ASN A 23 -10.31 -7.26 1.96
N ARG A 24 -9.18 -6.90 1.38
CA ARG A 24 -9.07 -6.48 -0.01
C ARG A 24 -7.90 -7.21 -0.66
N PHE A 25 -8.13 -7.68 -1.88
CA PHE A 25 -7.10 -8.18 -2.77
C PHE A 25 -7.14 -7.35 -4.04
N ALA A 26 -6.00 -6.81 -4.46
CA ALA A 26 -5.89 -6.13 -5.74
C ALA A 26 -4.63 -6.60 -6.47
N SER A 27 -4.75 -6.82 -7.78
CA SER A 27 -3.62 -7.17 -8.63
C SER A 27 -3.85 -6.60 -10.03
N GLY A 28 -2.76 -6.26 -10.71
CA GLY A 28 -2.83 -5.74 -12.07
C GLY A 28 -1.55 -6.01 -12.84
N VAL A 29 -1.70 -6.00 -14.16
CA VAL A 29 -0.63 -6.19 -15.13
C VAL A 29 -0.80 -5.18 -16.26
N SER A 30 0.30 -4.54 -16.65
CA SER A 30 0.41 -3.74 -17.85
C SER A 30 1.26 -4.47 -18.89
N PHE A 31 0.78 -4.50 -20.13
CA PHE A 31 1.42 -5.19 -21.24
C PHE A 31 1.26 -4.41 -22.55
N GLY A 32 2.10 -4.74 -23.53
CA GLY A 32 2.19 -4.02 -24.81
C GLY A 32 3.47 -3.18 -24.93
N PRO A 33 3.64 -2.47 -26.06
CA PRO A 33 4.82 -1.66 -26.33
C PRO A 33 4.98 -0.44 -25.42
N GLU A 34 3.88 0.06 -24.87
CA GLU A 34 3.82 1.17 -23.91
C GLU A 34 3.25 0.61 -22.60
N LYS A 35 3.84 0.97 -21.45
CA LYS A 35 3.43 0.40 -20.16
C LYS A 35 3.02 1.47 -19.15
N LEU A 36 2.18 1.06 -18.20
CA LEU A 36 1.81 1.80 -17.00
C LEU A 36 2.68 1.28 -15.85
N ILE A 37 3.41 2.15 -15.16
CA ILE A 37 4.14 1.78 -13.95
C ILE A 37 3.21 1.83 -12.73
N TYR A 38 3.22 0.74 -11.97
CA TYR A 38 2.56 0.65 -10.67
C TYR A 38 3.55 1.03 -9.59
N ILE A 39 3.27 2.12 -8.88
CA ILE A 39 4.08 2.64 -7.77
C ILE A 39 3.39 2.23 -6.46
N MET A 40 3.99 1.30 -5.74
CA MET A 40 3.43 0.76 -4.49
C MET A 40 3.97 1.51 -3.28
N GLY A 41 3.11 1.74 -2.29
CA GLY A 41 3.53 2.22 -0.97
C GLY A 41 2.61 3.29 -0.39
N GLY A 42 2.63 3.41 0.93
CA GLY A 42 1.90 4.44 1.67
C GLY A 42 0.37 4.27 1.63
N VAL A 43 -0.32 5.40 1.79
CA VAL A 43 -1.77 5.52 1.87
C VAL A 43 -2.22 6.57 0.86
N ASP A 44 -3.37 6.34 0.23
CA ASP A 44 -3.95 7.34 -0.68
C ASP A 44 -4.39 8.60 0.08
N ASN A 45 -4.30 9.75 -0.58
CA ASN A 45 -4.70 11.06 -0.02
C ASN A 45 -4.12 11.36 1.38
N SER A 46 -2.86 10.94 1.62
CA SER A 46 -2.12 11.27 2.83
C SER A 46 -1.57 12.69 2.77
N PHE A 47 -1.79 13.49 3.82
CA PHE A 47 -1.29 14.86 3.92
C PHE A 47 0.24 14.93 4.03
N SER A 48 0.87 13.91 4.59
CA SER A 48 2.32 13.79 4.71
C SER A 48 2.76 12.57 3.93
N THR A 49 2.79 12.71 2.60
CA THR A 49 3.24 11.64 1.72
C THR A 49 4.75 11.75 1.55
N GLN A 50 5.47 10.72 1.99
CA GLN A 50 6.90 10.58 1.76
C GLN A 50 7.13 9.57 0.64
N PHE A 51 8.11 9.86 -0.22
CA PHE A 51 8.48 9.04 -1.37
C PHE A 51 9.87 8.45 -1.13
N GLU A 52 10.07 7.17 -1.48
CA GLU A 52 11.37 6.49 -1.41
C GLU A 52 12.17 6.78 -2.68
N PRO A 53 13.25 7.59 -2.61
CA PRO A 53 14.01 7.97 -3.79
C PRO A 53 14.96 6.89 -4.28
N ASN A 54 15.28 5.88 -3.46
CA ASN A 54 16.32 4.91 -3.78
C ASN A 54 15.81 3.62 -4.42
N THR A 55 14.50 3.48 -4.64
CA THR A 55 13.93 2.33 -5.33
C THR A 55 14.14 2.49 -6.84
N PRO A 56 14.92 1.61 -7.49
CA PRO A 56 15.19 1.72 -8.91
C PRO A 56 13.90 1.53 -9.72
N ILE A 57 13.83 2.18 -10.88
CA ILE A 57 12.73 2.06 -11.85
C ILE A 57 13.32 1.52 -13.15
N ALA A 58 12.71 0.48 -13.70
CA ALA A 58 13.17 -0.15 -14.93
C ALA A 58 13.06 0.80 -16.14
N GLN A 59 14.20 1.19 -16.71
CA GLN A 59 14.26 2.17 -17.81
C GLN A 59 13.96 1.55 -19.18
N ASP A 60 14.04 0.22 -19.28
CA ASP A 60 13.86 -0.58 -20.49
C ASP A 60 12.39 -0.93 -20.79
N ASN A 61 11.48 -0.64 -19.86
CA ASN A 61 10.07 -1.05 -19.93
C ASN A 61 9.11 -0.05 -20.60
N ASN A 62 9.62 1.07 -21.14
CA ASN A 62 8.86 2.11 -21.84
C ASN A 62 7.57 2.55 -21.09
N TYR A 63 7.73 3.05 -19.87
CA TYR A 63 6.62 3.54 -19.06
C TYR A 63 6.13 4.92 -19.54
N VAL A 64 4.87 5.00 -19.94
CA VAL A 64 4.24 6.24 -20.43
C VAL A 64 3.38 6.90 -19.33
N PHE A 65 2.82 6.10 -18.44
CA PHE A 65 1.97 6.56 -17.35
C PHE A 65 2.39 5.92 -16.03
N GLN A 66 1.97 6.52 -14.91
CA GLN A 66 2.15 5.98 -13.58
C GLN A 66 0.84 5.95 -12.80
N THR A 67 0.68 4.98 -11.91
CA THR A 67 -0.44 4.90 -10.97
C THR A 67 0.02 4.42 -9.60
N LEU A 68 -0.72 4.79 -8.56
CA LEU A 68 -0.42 4.39 -7.19
C LEU A 68 -1.12 3.09 -6.81
N VAL A 69 -0.39 2.20 -6.15
CA VAL A 69 -0.90 0.99 -5.54
C VAL A 69 -0.91 1.17 -4.02
N THR A 70 -2.09 1.52 -3.52
CA THR A 70 -2.39 1.72 -2.10
C THR A 70 -3.50 0.76 -1.68
N ASN A 71 -3.65 0.42 -0.40
CA ASN A 71 -2.81 0.82 0.72
C ASN A 71 -1.65 -0.17 0.93
N MET A 72 -0.49 0.36 1.29
CA MET A 72 0.68 -0.40 1.75
C MET A 72 1.29 0.38 2.91
N ARG A 73 0.59 0.38 4.05
CA ARG A 73 0.99 1.14 5.24
C ARG A 73 2.28 0.59 5.82
N GLY A 74 3.06 1.44 6.46
CA GLY A 74 4.38 1.09 7.00
C GLY A 74 5.51 1.26 5.99
N SER A 75 5.20 1.74 4.78
CA SER A 75 6.18 2.06 3.75
C SER A 75 5.97 3.47 3.17
N PHE A 76 7.04 4.06 2.65
CA PHE A 76 6.94 5.25 1.81
C PHE A 76 6.41 4.88 0.43
N GLN A 77 5.87 5.85 -0.31
CA GLN A 77 5.50 5.63 -1.71
C GLN A 77 6.74 5.21 -2.51
N ASN A 78 6.54 4.38 -3.53
CA ASN A 78 7.62 3.80 -4.33
C ASN A 78 8.53 2.86 -3.54
N ILE A 79 8.01 2.16 -2.53
CA ILE A 79 8.77 1.09 -1.87
C ILE A 79 9.04 -0.08 -2.82
N ARG A 80 8.08 -0.37 -3.70
CA ARG A 80 8.17 -1.33 -4.80
C ARG A 80 7.54 -0.69 -6.05
N ASN A 81 8.04 -1.01 -7.24
CA ASN A 81 7.43 -0.58 -8.49
C ASN A 81 7.60 -1.63 -9.59
N GLY A 82 6.77 -1.54 -10.63
CA GLY A 82 6.86 -2.43 -11.77
C GLY A 82 5.66 -2.36 -12.71
N ASP A 83 5.66 -3.21 -13.74
CA ASP A 83 4.53 -3.35 -14.69
C ASP A 83 3.46 -4.33 -14.18
N LYS A 84 3.72 -5.02 -13.06
CA LYS A 84 2.79 -5.89 -12.36
C LYS A 84 2.77 -5.57 -10.88
N PHE A 85 1.63 -5.80 -10.25
CA PHE A 85 1.52 -5.71 -8.80
C PHE A 85 0.50 -6.71 -8.23
N ALA A 86 0.66 -7.02 -6.96
CA ALA A 86 -0.33 -7.70 -6.14
C ALA A 86 -0.27 -7.16 -4.71
N VAL A 87 -1.42 -6.91 -4.11
CA VAL A 87 -1.56 -6.42 -2.74
C VAL A 87 -2.75 -7.07 -2.05
N ILE A 88 -2.56 -7.42 -0.79
CA ILE A 88 -3.56 -7.90 0.13
C ILE A 88 -3.60 -6.95 1.32
N ASN A 89 -4.78 -6.50 1.69
CA ASN A 89 -5.03 -5.71 2.88
C ASN A 89 -6.04 -6.44 3.77
N SER A 90 -5.74 -6.52 5.06
CA SER A 90 -6.64 -7.04 6.09
C SER A 90 -6.79 -5.96 7.16
N GLU A 91 -8.02 -5.60 7.48
CA GLU A 91 -8.34 -4.50 8.38
C GLU A 91 -9.49 -4.88 9.32
N LEU A 92 -9.22 -4.87 10.62
CA LEU A 92 -10.22 -5.03 11.66
C LEU A 92 -10.68 -3.65 12.12
N ARG A 93 -11.98 -3.36 11.99
CA ARG A 93 -12.60 -2.07 12.29
C ARG A 93 -13.54 -2.22 13.47
N TRP A 94 -13.11 -1.74 14.64
CA TRP A 94 -13.89 -1.79 15.85
C TRP A 94 -14.50 -0.42 16.20
N PRO A 95 -15.82 -0.23 16.00
CA PRO A 95 -16.50 1.02 16.35
C PRO A 95 -16.80 1.08 17.86
N PHE A 96 -15.75 1.13 18.68
CA PHE A 96 -15.79 0.86 20.11
C PHE A 96 -16.84 1.68 20.88
N LEU A 97 -17.04 2.97 20.55
CA LEU A 97 -18.08 3.76 21.22
C LEU A 97 -19.48 3.19 20.93
N SER A 98 -19.89 3.17 19.66
CA SER A 98 -21.21 2.65 19.27
C SER A 98 -21.40 1.16 19.61
N TYR A 99 -20.33 0.40 19.81
CA TYR A 99 -20.37 -1.00 20.23
C TYR A 99 -20.92 -1.17 21.65
N PHE A 100 -20.61 -0.25 22.57
CA PHE A 100 -21.08 -0.27 23.96
C PHE A 100 -22.38 0.52 24.20
N PHE A 101 -22.63 1.58 23.42
CA PHE A 101 -23.86 2.36 23.56
C PHE A 101 -25.08 1.68 22.93
N ARG A 102 -26.16 1.52 23.70
CA ARG A 102 -27.45 0.96 23.23
C ARG A 102 -28.34 1.97 22.52
N ARG A 103 -27.98 3.26 22.54
CA ARG A 103 -28.73 4.35 21.89
C ARG A 103 -27.90 4.94 20.75
N PRO A 104 -28.51 5.34 19.63
CA PRO A 104 -27.80 5.98 18.54
C PRO A 104 -27.15 7.29 19.02
N LEU A 105 -25.85 7.43 18.78
CA LEU A 105 -25.12 8.66 19.06
C LEU A 105 -25.53 9.73 18.04
N ARG A 106 -25.91 10.93 18.51
CA ARG A 106 -26.32 12.05 17.65
C ARG A 106 -25.14 12.67 16.89
N SER A 107 -23.95 12.66 17.49
CA SER A 107 -22.75 13.21 16.86
C SER A 107 -22.19 12.25 15.82
N ASP A 108 -21.97 12.76 14.60
CA ASP A 108 -21.44 11.99 13.50
C ASP A 108 -20.01 11.48 13.75
N PHE A 109 -19.21 12.28 14.44
CA PHE A 109 -17.87 11.91 14.84
C PHE A 109 -17.87 10.68 15.75
N PHE A 110 -18.60 10.73 16.88
CA PHE A 110 -18.60 9.62 17.84
C PHE A 110 -19.31 8.37 17.31
N LYS A 111 -20.28 8.56 16.41
CA LYS A 111 -20.97 7.45 15.74
C LYS A 111 -20.03 6.65 14.83
N ASN A 112 -19.11 7.32 14.14
CA ASN A 112 -18.21 6.70 13.16
C ASN A 112 -16.80 6.44 13.69
N LEU A 113 -16.52 6.82 14.95
CA LEU A 113 -15.21 6.60 15.55
C LEU A 113 -14.91 5.10 15.72
N GLN A 114 -13.85 4.67 15.07
CA GLN A 114 -13.39 3.29 14.96
C GLN A 114 -11.92 3.21 15.36
N LEU A 115 -11.60 2.21 16.18
CA LEU A 115 -10.26 1.69 16.32
C LEU A 115 -9.99 0.71 15.17
N ILE A 116 -8.82 0.82 14.56
CA ILE A 116 -8.40 -0.02 13.46
C ILE A 116 -7.15 -0.78 13.85
N ALA A 117 -7.12 -2.07 13.52
CA ALA A 117 -5.89 -2.85 13.40
C ALA A 117 -5.79 -3.36 11.96
N PHE A 118 -4.60 -3.34 11.37
CA PHE A 118 -4.43 -3.73 9.97
C PHE A 118 -3.12 -4.47 9.72
N GLY A 119 -3.14 -5.25 8.64
CA GLY A 119 -1.99 -5.89 8.02
C GLY A 119 -2.08 -5.79 6.51
N ASP A 120 -1.02 -5.29 5.89
CA ASP A 120 -0.87 -5.11 4.45
C ASP A 120 0.32 -5.97 3.98
N VAL A 121 0.17 -6.65 2.85
CA VAL A 121 1.25 -7.39 2.20
C VAL A 121 1.15 -7.16 0.72
N GLY A 122 2.27 -6.84 0.07
CA GLY A 122 2.25 -6.54 -1.35
C GLY A 122 3.61 -6.63 -2.01
N THR A 123 3.57 -6.67 -3.34
CA THR A 123 4.76 -6.59 -4.18
C THR A 123 4.39 -5.95 -5.53
N ALA A 124 5.35 -5.23 -6.10
CA ALA A 124 5.29 -4.75 -7.47
C ALA A 124 6.62 -5.11 -8.13
N TRP A 125 6.57 -5.57 -9.39
CA TRP A 125 7.73 -6.16 -10.05
C TRP A 125 7.67 -6.06 -11.57
N ASN A 126 8.82 -6.32 -12.18
CA ASN A 126 9.00 -6.55 -13.61
C ASN A 126 9.38 -8.02 -13.88
N GLY A 127 9.07 -8.52 -15.08
CA GLY A 127 9.32 -9.92 -15.45
C GLY A 127 8.13 -10.84 -15.15
N LEU A 128 8.34 -12.16 -15.23
CA LEU A 128 7.28 -13.15 -15.08
C LEU A 128 6.82 -13.30 -13.63
N THR A 129 7.76 -13.22 -12.69
CA THR A 129 7.54 -13.38 -11.25
C THR A 129 8.28 -12.29 -10.47
N PRO A 130 7.91 -12.03 -9.20
CA PRO A 130 8.62 -11.05 -8.36
C PRO A 130 10.11 -11.35 -8.18
N TYR A 131 10.53 -12.59 -8.37
CA TYR A 131 11.92 -13.05 -8.22
C TYR A 131 12.66 -13.15 -9.56
N SER A 132 12.07 -12.67 -10.66
CA SER A 132 12.72 -12.77 -11.97
C SER A 132 13.90 -11.79 -12.07
N PRO A 133 14.97 -12.11 -12.82
CA PRO A 133 16.14 -11.25 -12.97
C PRO A 133 15.83 -9.88 -13.59
N GLU A 134 14.72 -9.76 -14.33
CA GLU A 134 14.24 -8.49 -14.90
C GLU A 134 13.68 -7.54 -13.84
N ASN A 135 13.46 -8.02 -12.61
CA ASN A 135 13.05 -7.17 -11.50
C ASN A 135 14.24 -6.34 -10.99
N VAL A 136 14.27 -5.08 -11.42
CA VAL A 136 15.37 -4.14 -11.12
C VAL A 136 15.57 -3.86 -9.63
N ILE A 137 14.64 -4.26 -8.76
CA ILE A 137 14.80 -4.08 -7.31
C ILE A 137 16.04 -4.79 -6.75
N ASN A 138 16.46 -5.87 -7.40
CA ASN A 138 17.65 -6.60 -7.01
C ASN A 138 18.93 -5.96 -7.54
N SER A 139 18.84 -5.04 -8.50
CA SER A 139 20.00 -4.36 -9.07
C SER A 139 20.17 -2.96 -8.50
N LYS A 140 21.35 -2.66 -7.97
CA LYS A 140 21.77 -1.30 -7.63
C LYS A 140 22.97 -0.91 -8.49
N GLU A 141 22.79 0.05 -9.38
CA GLU A 141 23.90 0.65 -10.11
C GLU A 141 24.61 1.67 -9.22
N ILE A 142 25.90 1.45 -8.95
CA ILE A 142 26.77 2.44 -8.30
C ILE A 142 27.79 2.92 -9.34
N PRO A 143 27.87 4.24 -9.60
CA PRO A 143 28.89 4.78 -10.49
C PRO A 143 30.29 4.55 -9.90
N PHE A 144 31.22 4.03 -10.71
CA PHE A 144 32.60 3.77 -10.30
C PHE A 144 33.57 4.20 -11.42
N GLY A 145 34.20 5.36 -11.24
CA GLY A 145 35.10 5.94 -12.25
C GLY A 145 34.36 6.21 -13.57
N SER A 146 34.87 5.66 -14.67
CA SER A 146 34.23 5.71 -16.00
C SER A 146 33.24 4.56 -16.26
N GLY A 147 33.03 3.67 -15.29
CA GLY A 147 32.14 2.51 -15.40
C GLY A 147 31.02 2.51 -14.35
N LYS A 148 30.27 1.40 -14.32
CA LYS A 148 29.19 1.16 -13.35
C LYS A 148 29.41 -0.19 -12.70
N ILE A 149 29.24 -0.27 -11.38
CA ILE A 149 29.16 -1.52 -10.64
C ILE A 149 27.67 -1.82 -10.46
N VAL A 150 27.21 -2.95 -10.99
CA VAL A 150 25.87 -3.47 -10.72
C VAL A 150 25.97 -4.40 -9.52
N LEU A 151 25.45 -3.94 -8.38
CA LEU A 151 25.32 -4.77 -7.18
C LEU A 151 24.00 -5.53 -7.24
N ASP A 152 24.08 -6.85 -7.18
CA ASP A 152 22.93 -7.71 -6.92
C ASP A 152 22.62 -7.66 -5.41
N SER A 153 21.78 -6.70 -5.03
CA SER A 153 21.24 -6.59 -3.69
C SER A 153 20.07 -7.55 -3.62
N GLN A 154 20.29 -8.79 -3.15
CA GLN A 154 19.28 -9.83 -2.92
C GLN A 154 18.16 -9.34 -1.96
N LYS A 155 17.28 -8.46 -2.44
CA LYS A 155 16.20 -7.86 -1.68
C LYS A 155 14.97 -8.73 -1.79
N GLU A 156 14.21 -8.81 -0.71
CA GLU A 156 12.92 -9.48 -0.72
C GLU A 156 11.92 -8.61 -1.51
N PRO A 157 11.40 -9.07 -2.66
CA PRO A 157 10.42 -8.31 -3.43
C PRO A 157 9.09 -8.13 -2.71
N ILE A 158 8.76 -9.01 -1.75
CA ILE A 158 7.55 -8.91 -0.93
C ILE A 158 7.79 -7.98 0.25
N VAL A 159 6.89 -7.02 0.42
CA VAL A 159 6.88 -6.13 1.59
C VAL A 159 5.60 -6.32 2.37
N ALA A 160 5.68 -6.12 3.68
CA ALA A 160 4.53 -6.16 4.55
C ALA A 160 4.50 -4.93 5.45
N GLY A 161 3.35 -4.69 6.05
CA GLY A 161 3.13 -3.60 6.97
C GLY A 161 2.03 -3.94 7.95
N VAL A 162 2.25 -3.65 9.22
CA VAL A 162 1.25 -3.89 10.27
C VAL A 162 1.08 -2.64 11.09
N GLY A 163 -0.09 -2.45 11.68
CA GLY A 163 -0.31 -1.26 12.48
C GLY A 163 -1.71 -1.15 13.04
N GLY A 164 -1.95 0.02 13.61
CA GLY A 164 -3.24 0.39 14.14
C GLY A 164 -3.51 1.88 14.00
N GLY A 165 -4.77 2.25 14.11
CA GLY A 165 -5.17 3.62 13.86
C GLY A 165 -6.56 3.95 14.38
N LEU A 166 -6.93 5.19 14.15
CA LEU A 166 -8.25 5.73 14.40
C LEU A 166 -8.85 6.18 13.08
N ARG A 167 -10.13 5.85 12.88
CA ARG A 167 -10.93 6.30 11.76
C ARG A 167 -12.21 6.92 12.28
N THR A 168 -12.60 8.04 11.69
CA THR A 168 -13.85 8.71 12.04
C THR A 168 -14.34 9.53 10.86
N ARG A 169 -15.53 10.12 10.99
CA ARG A 169 -16.11 11.01 9.98
C ARG A 169 -16.17 12.44 10.52
N LEU A 170 -15.62 13.39 9.78
CA LEU A 170 -15.64 14.83 10.05
C LEU A 170 -16.15 15.56 8.81
N PHE A 171 -17.18 16.40 8.99
CA PHE A 171 -17.77 17.20 7.90
C PHE A 171 -18.16 16.37 6.64
N GLY A 172 -18.54 15.11 6.82
CA GLY A 172 -18.90 14.19 5.73
C GLY A 172 -17.73 13.41 5.13
N TYR A 173 -16.48 13.74 5.47
CA TYR A 173 -15.27 13.05 5.00
C TYR A 173 -14.74 12.07 6.06
N PHE A 174 -14.23 10.93 5.61
CA PHE A 174 -13.51 10.03 6.50
C PHE A 174 -12.11 10.55 6.73
N VAL A 175 -11.73 10.64 8.00
CA VAL A 175 -10.40 11.03 8.45
C VAL A 175 -9.78 9.82 9.13
N ARG A 176 -8.52 9.56 8.79
CA ARG A 176 -7.75 8.45 9.36
C ARG A 176 -6.44 8.95 9.93
N PHE A 177 -6.10 8.40 11.09
CA PHE A 177 -4.79 8.52 11.69
C PHE A 177 -4.26 7.11 11.95
N ASP A 178 -3.25 6.70 11.19
CA ASP A 178 -2.71 5.34 11.24
C ASP A 178 -1.22 5.39 11.66
N VAL A 179 -0.82 4.49 12.55
CA VAL A 179 0.58 4.22 12.92
C VAL A 179 0.93 2.83 12.43
N ALA A 180 1.97 2.73 11.61
CA ALA A 180 2.35 1.48 10.98
C ALA A 180 3.84 1.20 11.09
N TRP A 181 4.18 -0.09 11.10
CA TRP A 181 5.54 -0.60 11.01
C TRP A 181 5.67 -1.38 9.70
N GLY A 182 6.60 -0.96 8.85
CA GLY A 182 6.96 -1.72 7.65
C GLY A 182 7.82 -2.93 8.00
N ILE A 183 7.72 -3.96 7.19
CA ILE A 183 8.55 -5.15 7.24
C ILE A 183 9.14 -5.32 5.84
N GLU A 184 10.46 -5.18 5.75
CA GLU A 184 11.21 -5.40 4.51
C GLU A 184 12.43 -6.27 4.82
N ASP A 185 12.73 -7.23 3.95
CA ASP A 185 13.84 -8.17 4.14
C ASP A 185 13.77 -8.92 5.49
N GLY A 186 12.55 -9.17 5.98
CA GLY A 186 12.30 -9.78 7.29
C GLY A 186 12.56 -8.86 8.50
N LEU A 187 12.95 -7.61 8.28
CA LEU A 187 13.28 -6.64 9.32
C LEU A 187 12.15 -5.62 9.50
N VAL A 188 11.78 -5.39 10.76
CA VAL A 188 10.82 -4.34 11.14
C VAL A 188 11.49 -2.98 11.04
N LYS A 189 10.90 -2.08 10.25
CA LYS A 189 11.36 -0.70 10.04
C LYS A 189 10.80 0.24 11.12
N PRO A 190 11.37 1.45 11.27
CA PRO A 190 10.81 2.48 12.14
C PRO A 190 9.35 2.78 11.81
N ARG A 191 8.58 3.16 12.84
CA ARG A 191 7.17 3.50 12.69
C ARG A 191 6.96 4.70 11.76
N ILE A 192 5.91 4.65 10.95
CA ILE A 192 5.44 5.74 10.09
C ILE A 192 4.05 6.16 10.56
N PHE A 193 3.80 7.47 10.55
CA PHE A 193 2.51 8.06 10.84
C PHE A 193 1.83 8.49 9.54
N TYR A 194 0.58 8.10 9.36
CA TYR A 194 -0.25 8.53 8.25
C TYR A 194 -1.43 9.34 8.77
N PHE A 195 -1.68 10.44 8.08
CA PHE A 195 -2.89 11.23 8.26
C PHE A 195 -3.51 11.40 6.88
N SER A 196 -4.72 10.87 6.66
CA SER A 196 -5.36 10.83 5.34
C SER A 196 -6.84 11.21 5.41
N LEU A 197 -7.34 11.73 4.27
CA LEU A 197 -8.76 11.98 4.01
C LEU A 197 -9.27 11.06 2.91
N GLY A 198 -10.52 10.62 3.00
CA GLY A 198 -11.16 9.88 1.92
C GLY A 198 -12.68 9.94 1.97
N THR A 199 -13.33 9.50 0.89
CA THR A 199 -14.79 9.51 0.72
C THR A 199 -15.46 8.16 1.02
N ASP A 200 -14.84 7.36 1.89
CA ASP A 200 -15.07 5.92 2.09
C ASP A 200 -14.39 5.11 0.99
N PHE A 201 -13.15 4.70 1.32
CA PHE A 201 -12.13 4.08 0.48
C PHE A 201 -11.53 5.00 -0.59
#